data_AF-A0A7W1IEH6-F1
#
_entry.id   AF-A0A7W1IEH6-F1
#
_cell.length_a   1.000
_cell.length_b   1.000
_cell.length_c   1.000
_cell.angle_alpha   90.00
_cell.angle_beta   90.00
_cell.angle_gamma   90.00
#
_symmetry.space_group_name_H-M   'P 1'
#
loop_
_entity.id
_entity.type
_entity.pdbx_description
1 polymer ?
#
loop_
_entity_poly.entity_id
_entity_poly.type
_entity_poly.pdbx_seq_one_letter_code
_entity_poly.pdbx_strand_id
1 'polypeptide(L)'
;MSAPPRLTRDALRQAVELLSFRDPALAALVVRDGIPPLWRRPQGFATLLWIILEQQVSLAAARTLYRRIEHTAGRRPDPLAVLALGIPGLRRLGLTG
;
A
#
# COMPACT_ATOMS: atom_id res chain seq x y z
N MET A 1 -25.03 1.75 -9.10
CA MET A 1 -24.28 2.02 -7.85
C MET A 1 -23.36 3.21 -8.10
N SER A 2 -23.44 4.27 -7.31
CA SER A 2 -22.52 5.42 -7.45
C SER A 2 -21.11 5.02 -7.02
N ALA A 3 -20.08 5.63 -7.62
CA ALA A 3 -18.70 5.38 -7.20
C ALA A 3 -18.54 5.75 -5.72
N PRO A 4 -17.78 4.96 -4.93
CA PRO A 4 -17.54 5.30 -3.53
C PRO A 4 -16.85 6.68 -3.45
N PRO A 5 -17.19 7.49 -2.43
CA PRO A 5 -16.62 8.81 -2.27
C PRO A 5 -15.09 8.72 -2.15
N ARG A 6 -14.39 9.68 -2.74
CA ARG A 6 -12.92 9.75 -2.66
C ARG A 6 -12.49 9.83 -1.20
N LEU A 7 -11.51 9.02 -0.81
CA LEU A 7 -10.94 9.09 0.53
C LEU A 7 -10.02 10.31 0.66
N THR A 8 -10.56 11.36 1.28
CA THR A 8 -9.83 12.59 1.64
C THR A 8 -9.55 12.62 3.15
N ARG A 9 -8.73 13.59 3.61
CA ARG A 9 -8.50 13.79 5.05
C ARG A 9 -9.80 14.15 5.78
N ASP A 10 -10.64 14.96 5.14
CA ASP A 10 -11.94 15.35 5.72
C ASP A 10 -12.92 14.18 5.76
N ALA A 11 -13.01 13.40 4.69
CA ALA A 11 -13.85 12.20 4.66
C ALA A 11 -13.38 11.17 5.71
N LEU A 12 -12.06 11.02 5.91
CA LEU A 12 -11.51 10.15 6.95
C LEU A 12 -11.91 10.63 8.36
N ARG A 13 -11.77 11.94 8.63
CA ARG A 13 -12.18 12.52 9.92
C ARG A 13 -13.66 12.29 10.22
N GLN A 14 -14.53 12.58 9.24
CA GLN A 14 -15.97 12.37 9.39
C GLN A 14 -16.31 10.90 9.63
N ALA A 15 -15.63 9.98 8.94
CA ALA A 15 -15.82 8.55 9.17
C ALA A 15 -15.35 8.12 10.57
N VAL A 16 -14.24 8.66 11.06
CA VAL A 16 -13.72 8.38 12.41
C VAL A 16 -14.66 8.91 13.49
N GLU A 17 -15.20 10.11 13.34
CA GLU A 17 -16.22 10.67 14.24
C GLU A 17 -17.48 9.79 14.27
N LEU A 18 -17.98 9.40 13.10
CA LEU A 18 -19.16 8.55 12.94
C LEU A 18 -18.97 7.15 13.55
N LEU A 19 -17.78 6.56 13.39
CA LEU A 19 -17.45 5.26 13.97
C LEU A 19 -17.26 5.36 15.49
N SER A 20 -16.60 6.40 15.98
CA SER A 20 -16.40 6.63 17.43
C SER A 20 -17.73 6.86 18.15
N PHE A 21 -18.70 7.51 17.49
CA PHE A 21 -20.04 7.67 18.04
C PHE A 21 -20.79 6.32 18.19
N ARG A 22 -20.51 5.34 17.31
CA ARG A 22 -21.21 4.06 17.27
C ARG A 22 -20.53 2.93 18.04
N ASP A 23 -19.22 3.00 18.20
CA ASP A 23 -18.40 1.95 18.80
C ASP A 23 -17.50 2.52 19.91
N PRO A 24 -17.80 2.23 21.20
CA PRO A 24 -16.99 2.68 22.32
C PRO A 24 -15.53 2.21 22.29
N ALA A 25 -15.24 1.04 21.71
CA ALA A 25 -13.88 0.55 21.58
C ALA A 25 -13.10 1.40 20.57
N LEU A 26 -13.71 1.76 19.44
CA LEU A 26 -13.09 2.69 18.48
C LEU A 26 -12.94 4.09 19.05
N ALA A 27 -13.91 4.58 19.83
CA ALA A 27 -13.79 5.86 20.53
C ALA A 27 -12.58 5.88 21.48
N ALA A 28 -12.39 4.80 22.26
CA ALA A 28 -11.26 4.66 23.17
C ALA A 28 -9.90 4.68 22.42
N LEU A 29 -9.82 4.04 21.25
CA LEU A 29 -8.62 4.10 20.41
C LEU A 29 -8.33 5.52 19.93
N VAL A 30 -9.34 6.26 19.51
CA VAL A 30 -9.17 7.66 19.06
C VAL A 30 -8.76 8.58 20.20
N VAL A 31 -9.31 8.39 21.40
CA VAL A 31 -8.88 9.14 22.60
C VAL A 31 -7.41 8.85 22.94
N ARG A 32 -6.98 7.60 22.80
CA ARG A 32 -5.61 7.18 23.14
C ARG A 32 -4.58 7.59 22.09
N ASP A 33 -4.88 7.34 20.82
CA ASP A 33 -3.90 7.40 19.71
C ASP A 33 -4.16 8.56 18.73
N GLY A 34 -5.29 9.26 18.88
CA GLY A 34 -5.74 10.29 17.95
C GLY A 34 -6.39 9.72 16.69
N ILE A 35 -6.71 10.61 15.75
CA ILE A 35 -7.27 10.23 14.45
C ILE A 35 -6.17 9.57 13.61
N PRO A 36 -6.41 8.39 13.01
CA PRO A 36 -5.42 7.75 12.16
C PRO A 36 -5.05 8.66 10.98
N PRO A 37 -3.77 8.73 10.59
CA PRO A 37 -3.37 9.49 9.43
C PRO A 37 -3.90 8.85 8.15
N LEU A 38 -4.14 9.67 7.13
CA LEU A 38 -4.49 9.15 5.81
C LEU A 38 -3.25 8.55 5.13
N TRP A 39 -3.10 7.23 5.16
CA TRP A 39 -2.01 6.48 4.51
C TRP A 39 -2.13 6.45 2.99
N ARG A 40 -1.99 7.61 2.33
CA ARG A 40 -2.01 7.70 0.87
C ARG A 40 -0.74 7.08 0.29
N ARG A 41 -0.93 6.25 -0.73
CA ARG A 41 0.13 5.88 -1.67
C ARG A 41 -0.18 6.52 -3.03
N PRO A 42 0.82 6.96 -3.81
CA PRO A 42 0.59 7.47 -5.16
C PRO A 42 -0.17 6.43 -6.00
N GLN A 43 -1.08 6.86 -6.86
CA GLN A 43 -1.74 5.94 -7.77
C GLN A 43 -0.78 5.53 -8.88
N GLY A 44 -0.77 4.25 -9.25
CA GLY A 44 -0.05 3.76 -10.43
C GLY A 44 0.52 2.36 -10.25
N PHE A 45 1.16 1.87 -11.30
CA PHE A 45 1.72 0.51 -11.36
C PHE A 45 2.77 0.25 -10.27
N ALA A 46 3.66 1.22 -10.00
CA ALA A 46 4.69 1.07 -8.97
C ALA A 46 4.11 0.80 -7.57
N THR A 47 2.95 1.38 -7.25
CA THR A 47 2.24 1.14 -5.99
C THR A 47 1.47 -0.18 -6.01
N LEU A 48 0.88 -0.57 -7.14
CA LEU A 48 0.28 -1.89 -7.29
C LEU A 48 1.34 -2.99 -7.10
N LEU A 49 2.50 -2.84 -7.75
CA LEU A 49 3.64 -3.73 -7.58
C LEU A 49 4.05 -3.82 -6.12
N TRP A 50 4.23 -2.67 -5.44
CA TRP A 50 4.55 -2.66 -4.01
C TRP A 50 3.51 -3.46 -3.21
N ILE A 51 2.21 -3.23 -3.42
CA ILE A 51 1.13 -3.94 -2.71
C ILE A 51 1.22 -5.45 -2.93
N ILE A 52 1.48 -5.91 -4.16
CA ILE A 52 1.63 -7.33 -4.48
C ILE A 52 2.83 -7.92 -3.72
N LEU A 53 3.96 -7.22 -3.69
CA LEU A 53 5.17 -7.71 -3.00
C LEU A 53 5.03 -7.75 -1.48
N GLU A 54 4.10 -7.01 -0.89
CA GLU A 54 3.80 -7.06 0.55
C GLU A 54 2.94 -8.28 0.94
N GLN A 55 2.40 -9.02 -0.04
CA GLN A 55 1.52 -10.16 0.24
C GLN A 55 2.31 -11.33 0.82
N GLN A 56 1.80 -11.89 1.94
CA GLN A 56 2.29 -13.12 2.58
C GLN A 56 3.78 -13.10 3.01
N VAL A 57 4.39 -11.91 3.11
CA VAL A 57 5.78 -11.73 3.57
C VAL A 57 5.90 -10.54 4.54
N SER A 58 7.05 -10.40 5.20
CA SER A 58 7.30 -9.24 6.06
C SER A 58 7.48 -7.95 5.25
N LEU A 59 7.12 -6.81 5.83
CA LEU A 59 7.33 -5.49 5.21
C LEU A 59 8.80 -5.23 4.87
N ALA A 60 9.72 -5.75 5.68
CA ALA A 60 11.16 -5.63 5.45
C ALA A 60 11.60 -6.45 4.21
N ALA A 61 11.07 -7.67 4.05
CA ALA A 61 11.34 -8.51 2.88
C ALA A 61 10.77 -7.88 1.60
N ALA A 62 9.50 -7.47 1.65
CA ALA A 62 8.83 -6.78 0.54
C ALA A 62 9.60 -5.53 0.09
N ARG A 63 10.05 -4.70 1.04
CA ARG A 63 10.86 -3.50 0.78
C ARG A 63 12.20 -3.84 0.14
N THR A 64 12.85 -4.93 0.58
CA THR A 64 14.13 -5.38 0.02
C THR A 64 13.97 -5.81 -1.42
N LEU A 65 12.93 -6.61 -1.71
CA LEU A 65 12.62 -7.05 -3.07
C LEU A 65 12.24 -5.86 -3.98
N TYR A 66 11.40 -4.94 -3.49
CA TYR A 66 11.03 -3.74 -4.23
C TYR A 66 12.27 -2.91 -4.62
N ARG A 67 13.20 -2.68 -3.68
CA ARG A 67 14.46 -1.96 -3.96
C ARG A 67 15.33 -2.63 -5.02
N ARG A 68 15.38 -3.97 -5.03
CA ARG A 68 16.12 -4.73 -6.05
C ARG A 68 15.48 -4.55 -7.43
N ILE A 69 14.16 -4.53 -7.50
CA ILE A 69 13.42 -4.23 -8.74
C ILE A 69 13.67 -2.77 -9.16
N GLU A 70 13.60 -1.79 -8.25
CA GLU A 70 13.92 -0.39 -8.58
C GLU A 70 15.33 -0.22 -9.14
N HIS A 71 16.31 -0.94 -8.58
CA HIS A 71 17.69 -0.90 -9.04
C HIS A 71 17.86 -1.49 -10.45
N THR A 72 17.04 -2.46 -10.83
CA THR A 72 17.19 -3.22 -12.09
C THR A 72 16.27 -2.71 -13.19
N ALA A 73 15.05 -2.26 -12.84
CA ALA A 73 13.97 -1.85 -13.74
C ALA A 73 13.64 -0.35 -13.64
N GLY A 74 14.47 0.43 -12.92
CA GLY A 74 14.34 1.88 -12.78
C GLY A 74 13.62 2.33 -11.51
N ARG A 75 13.89 3.56 -11.07
CA ARG A 75 13.37 4.15 -9.80
C ARG A 75 11.85 4.19 -9.67
N ARG A 76 11.12 4.09 -10.77
CA ARG A 76 9.68 3.88 -10.80
C ARG A 76 9.39 2.79 -11.83
N PRO A 77 9.40 1.51 -11.42
CA PRO A 77 9.14 0.42 -12.32
C PRO A 77 7.79 0.61 -13.00
N ASP A 78 7.75 0.39 -14.31
CA ASP A 78 6.54 0.37 -15.12
C ASP A 78 6.26 -1.05 -15.63
N PRO A 79 5.10 -1.33 -16.25
CA PRO A 79 4.77 -2.66 -16.73
C PRO A 79 5.78 -3.24 -17.73
N LEU A 80 6.33 -2.42 -18.63
CA LEU A 80 7.26 -2.87 -19.67
C LEU A 80 8.63 -3.22 -19.05
N ALA A 81 9.11 -2.41 -18.11
CA ALA A 81 10.35 -2.66 -17.41
C ALA A 81 10.28 -3.97 -16.59
N VAL A 82 9.15 -4.23 -15.92
CA VAL A 82 8.93 -5.50 -15.20
C VAL A 82 8.78 -6.68 -16.17
N LEU A 83 8.08 -6.50 -17.29
CA LEU A 83 7.93 -7.52 -18.32
C LEU A 83 9.28 -7.94 -18.91
N ALA A 84 10.18 -6.97 -19.14
CA ALA A 84 11.53 -7.23 -19.67
C ALA A 84 12.40 -8.07 -18.72
N LEU A 85 12.18 -8.01 -17.40
CA LEU A 85 12.86 -8.92 -16.45
C LEU A 85 12.40 -10.37 -16.61
N GLY A 86 11.13 -10.55 -16.96
CA GLY A 86 10.45 -11.84 -17.00
C GLY A 86 10.44 -12.57 -15.65
N ILE A 87 9.79 -13.73 -15.61
CA ILE A 87 9.73 -14.58 -14.40
C ILE A 87 11.14 -14.97 -13.91
N PRO A 88 12.09 -15.41 -14.78
CA PRO A 88 13.43 -15.77 -14.32
C PRO A 88 14.17 -14.61 -13.68
N GLY A 89 14.03 -13.39 -14.20
CA GLY A 89 14.64 -12.19 -13.62
C GLY A 89 14.05 -11.87 -12.26
N LEU A 90 12.72 -11.87 -12.13
CA LEU A 90 12.05 -11.62 -10.86
C LEU A 90 12.43 -12.64 -9.77
N ARG A 91 12.53 -13.93 -10.12
CA ARG A 91 12.99 -14.97 -9.19
C ARG A 91 14.42 -14.75 -8.71
N ARG A 92 15.34 -14.33 -9.60
CA ARG A 92 16.72 -13.97 -9.20
C ARG A 92 16.77 -12.78 -8.24
N LEU A 93 15.81 -11.87 -8.30
CA LEU A 93 15.70 -10.75 -7.37
C LEU A 93 15.11 -11.15 -6.01
N GLY A 94 14.55 -12.35 -5.90
CA GLY A 94 14.00 -12.91 -4.66
C GLY A 94 12.47 -12.97 -4.61
N LEU A 95 11.78 -12.82 -5.75
CA LEU A 95 10.35 -13.14 -5.81
C LEU A 95 10.18 -14.66 -5.72
N THR A 96 9.54 -15.13 -4.65
CA THR A 96 9.29 -16.55 -4.40
C THR A 96 7.85 -16.91 -4.74
N GLY A 97 7.70 -17.89 -5.65
CA GLY A 97 6.44 -18.35 -6.23
C GLY A 97 6.69 -19.12 -7.52
#